data_AF-A0A8T1W3V7-F1
#
_entry.id   AF-A0A8T1W3V7-F1
#
_cell.length_a   1.000
_cell.length_b   1.000
_cell.length_c   1.000
_cell.angle_alpha   90.00
_cell.angle_beta   90.00
_cell.angle_gamma   90.00
#
_symmetry.space_group_name_H-M   'P 1'
#
loop_
_entity.id
_entity.type
_entity.pdbx_description
1 polymer ?
#
loop_
_entity_poly.entity_id
_entity_poly.type
_entity_poly.pdbx_seq_one_letter_code
_entity_poly.pdbx_strand_id
1 'polypeptide(L)'
;MATRSRKASFSSLWWLAVALLAIAVATFLRDPRAVELAVRRTLLETNRTAAFGSEKDAATPVDCADAHQFLTDVMPVKGFHVLCLETTASGTLKVTGFKDGMHANSSLETMQELETFTRAVEREMLRIPELSDELARTYKQPSAYFTPDGERLDKNITALQNRIVFLFEGGQFIWPGIRIGHKALVKHTFRRGDLVLETISMTPLVFSVEEFLRDDEIAIILELAGPHLAPSGVTLQDGHENRAATDWRTSTTYWLDSSSHPVVQDIDKRTADLVKVPISHQESVQVLRYERTQHYDQHLDYFSAERHRNSPDVLKRIEYGYKNRMITVFWYMSDVAKGGHTNFARAGGLPHPPSNKGCQQGISVAPKKRKVVVFYSMLPNGEGDPMSLHAGCPVEEGVKLSGNKWVWNKPRSDDD
;
A
#
# COMPACT_ATOMS: atom_id res chain seq x y z
N MET A 1 -62.88 4.93 -49.70
CA MET A 1 -61.79 5.63 -50.43
C MET A 1 -61.00 6.46 -49.43
N ALA A 2 -59.66 6.43 -49.56
CA ALA A 2 -58.63 7.24 -48.88
C ALA A 2 -58.28 6.92 -47.40
N THR A 3 -57.23 6.08 -47.27
CA THR A 3 -56.31 5.98 -46.14
C THR A 3 -55.46 7.26 -46.00
N ARG A 4 -55.28 7.76 -44.77
CA ARG A 4 -54.34 8.87 -44.47
C ARG A 4 -53.27 8.35 -43.49
N SER A 5 -52.10 8.01 -44.03
CA SER A 5 -50.90 7.64 -43.27
C SER A 5 -50.30 8.88 -42.60
N ARG A 6 -50.11 8.84 -41.28
CA ARG A 6 -49.25 9.78 -40.53
C ARG A 6 -47.83 9.21 -40.51
N LYS A 7 -46.91 9.82 -41.25
CA LYS A 7 -45.46 9.68 -41.01
C LYS A 7 -45.08 10.67 -39.90
N ALA A 8 -44.72 10.15 -38.72
CA ALA A 8 -44.06 10.93 -37.69
C ALA A 8 -42.54 10.84 -37.88
N SER A 9 -41.93 12.02 -37.87
CA SER A 9 -40.58 12.40 -38.24
C SER A 9 -39.43 11.61 -37.58
N PHE A 10 -38.47 11.17 -38.40
CA PHE A 10 -37.14 10.67 -38.03
C PHE A 10 -36.17 11.78 -37.56
N SER A 11 -36.61 13.05 -37.48
CA SER A 11 -35.70 14.19 -37.27
C SER A 11 -35.33 14.49 -35.81
N SER A 12 -36.13 14.08 -34.82
CA SER A 12 -35.91 14.50 -33.42
C SER A 12 -34.74 13.80 -32.72
N LEU A 13 -34.49 12.53 -33.06
CA LEU A 13 -33.37 11.76 -32.48
C LEU A 13 -32.00 12.23 -32.99
N TRP A 14 -31.95 12.76 -34.21
CA TRP A 14 -30.70 13.23 -34.81
C TRP A 14 -30.21 14.52 -34.14
N TRP A 15 -31.12 15.43 -33.81
CA TRP A 15 -30.79 16.66 -33.07
C TRP A 15 -30.34 16.39 -31.63
N LEU A 16 -30.91 15.38 -30.97
CA LEU A 16 -30.46 14.93 -29.64
C LEU A 16 -29.05 14.34 -29.69
N ALA A 17 -28.73 13.53 -30.71
CA ALA A 17 -27.40 12.98 -30.89
C ALA A 17 -26.36 14.08 -31.17
N VAL A 18 -26.69 15.06 -32.01
CA VAL A 18 -25.80 16.20 -32.31
C VAL A 18 -25.58 17.09 -31.09
N ALA A 19 -26.62 17.33 -30.28
CA ALA A 19 -26.51 18.12 -29.05
C ALA A 19 -25.63 17.42 -28.00
N LEU A 20 -25.78 16.11 -27.82
CA LEU A 20 -24.93 15.31 -26.92
C LEU A 20 -23.47 15.28 -27.40
N LEU A 21 -23.24 15.19 -28.71
CA LEU A 21 -21.90 15.24 -29.30
C LEU A 21 -21.26 16.62 -29.09
N ALA A 22 -22.01 17.71 -29.27
CA ALA A 22 -21.51 19.06 -29.04
C ALA A 22 -21.16 19.33 -27.57
N ILE A 23 -21.94 18.79 -26.62
CA ILE A 23 -21.64 18.88 -25.19
C ILE A 23 -20.38 18.08 -24.85
N ALA A 24 -20.23 16.87 -25.40
CA ALA A 24 -19.04 16.04 -25.21
C ALA A 24 -17.77 16.69 -25.78
N VAL A 25 -17.88 17.35 -26.95
CA VAL A 25 -16.77 18.10 -27.54
C VAL A 25 -16.46 19.37 -26.72
N ALA A 26 -17.47 20.06 -26.21
CA ALA A 26 -17.30 21.25 -25.38
C ALA A 26 -16.66 20.94 -24.01
N THR A 27 -16.97 19.78 -23.40
CA THR A 27 -16.31 19.32 -22.17
C THR A 27 -14.88 18.86 -22.45
N PHE A 28 -14.63 18.20 -23.59
CA PHE A 28 -13.27 17.82 -24.03
C PHE A 28 -12.36 19.03 -24.24
N LEU A 29 -12.88 20.14 -24.77
CA LEU A 29 -12.13 21.37 -25.00
C LEU A 29 -11.86 22.19 -23.72
N ARG A 30 -12.67 22.00 -22.67
CA ARG A 30 -12.54 22.75 -21.40
C ARG A 30 -11.61 22.09 -20.38
N ASP A 31 -11.61 20.75 -20.31
CA ASP A 31 -10.71 20.01 -19.43
C ASP A 31 -10.39 18.62 -20.02
N PRO A 32 -9.41 18.54 -20.93
CA PRO A 32 -9.00 17.28 -21.56
C PRO A 32 -8.57 16.24 -20.53
N ARG A 33 -8.02 16.68 -19.39
CA ARG A 33 -7.55 15.79 -18.32
C ARG A 33 -8.69 15.22 -17.49
N ALA A 34 -9.75 15.98 -17.24
CA ALA A 34 -10.95 15.45 -16.59
C ALA A 34 -11.65 14.38 -17.46
N VAL A 35 -11.69 14.58 -18.78
CA VAL A 35 -12.24 13.58 -19.69
C VAL A 35 -11.30 12.37 -19.80
N GLU A 36 -9.99 12.55 -19.83
CA GLU A 36 -9.03 11.44 -19.78
C GLU A 36 -9.17 10.65 -18.47
N LEU A 37 -9.33 11.31 -17.32
CA LEU A 37 -9.58 10.67 -16.03
C LEU A 37 -10.92 9.91 -16.03
N ALA A 38 -11.97 10.51 -16.58
CA ALA A 38 -13.30 9.89 -16.65
C ALA A 38 -13.30 8.67 -17.58
N VAL A 39 -12.68 8.78 -18.76
CA VAL A 39 -12.51 7.67 -19.70
C VAL A 39 -11.64 6.58 -19.08
N ARG A 40 -10.57 6.94 -18.38
CA ARG A 40 -9.72 5.99 -17.65
C ARG A 40 -10.49 5.31 -16.52
N ARG A 41 -11.37 6.02 -15.82
CA ARG A 41 -12.27 5.47 -14.78
C ARG A 41 -13.26 4.48 -15.38
N THR A 42 -13.92 4.83 -16.47
CA THR A 42 -14.85 3.92 -17.19
C THR A 42 -14.12 2.72 -17.77
N LEU A 43 -12.91 2.91 -18.32
CA LEU A 43 -12.10 1.80 -18.81
C LEU A 43 -11.65 0.87 -17.68
N LEU A 44 -11.29 1.41 -16.51
CA LEU A 44 -10.99 0.61 -15.31
C LEU A 44 -12.21 -0.19 -14.85
N GLU A 45 -13.40 0.43 -14.81
CA GLU A 45 -14.66 -0.25 -14.47
C GLU A 45 -15.01 -1.38 -15.45
N THR A 46 -14.75 -1.20 -16.75
CA THR A 46 -15.00 -2.24 -17.78
C THR A 46 -13.95 -3.35 -17.84
N ASN A 47 -12.73 -3.11 -17.34
CA ASN A 47 -11.60 -4.01 -17.49
C ASN A 47 -11.31 -4.76 -16.19
N ARG A 48 -12.30 -5.55 -15.70
CA ARG A 48 -12.22 -6.44 -14.50
C ARG A 48 -11.19 -5.99 -13.45
N THR A 49 -11.28 -4.75 -12.99
CA THR A 49 -10.65 -4.33 -11.73
C THR A 49 -11.41 -5.03 -10.62
N ALA A 50 -10.70 -5.67 -9.69
CA ALA A 50 -11.27 -5.99 -8.38
C ALA A 50 -11.57 -4.66 -7.69
N ALA A 51 -12.79 -4.14 -7.89
CA ALA A 51 -13.25 -3.00 -7.12
C ALA A 51 -13.40 -3.51 -5.69
N PHE A 52 -12.49 -3.11 -4.80
CA PHE A 52 -12.65 -3.26 -3.36
C PHE A 52 -13.79 -2.34 -2.93
N GLY A 53 -15.02 -2.81 -3.12
CA GLY A 53 -16.22 -2.06 -2.85
C GLY A 53 -17.37 -3.03 -2.68
N SER A 54 -17.81 -3.17 -1.44
CA SER A 54 -19.00 -3.90 -1.10
C SER A 54 -19.78 -3.08 -0.07
N GLU A 55 -20.63 -2.18 -0.54
CA GLU A 55 -21.98 -2.14 0.02
C GLU A 55 -22.74 -3.34 -0.58
N LYS A 56 -22.42 -4.56 -0.14
CA LYS A 56 -23.33 -5.69 -0.31
C LYS A 56 -24.18 -5.71 0.95
N ASP A 57 -25.49 -5.53 0.76
CA ASP A 57 -26.49 -5.75 1.80
C ASP A 57 -26.24 -7.11 2.48
N ALA A 58 -26.39 -7.15 3.80
CA ALA A 58 -26.18 -8.33 4.65
C ALA A 58 -27.06 -9.56 4.27
N ALA A 59 -27.94 -9.43 3.28
CA ALA A 59 -28.85 -10.45 2.77
C ALA A 59 -28.33 -11.22 1.54
N THR A 60 -27.22 -10.81 0.92
CA THR A 60 -26.68 -11.54 -0.25
C THR A 60 -25.76 -12.67 0.22
N PRO A 61 -25.98 -13.94 -0.18
CA PRO A 61 -25.05 -15.03 0.11
C PRO A 61 -23.65 -14.71 -0.39
N VAL A 62 -22.63 -15.03 0.40
CA VAL A 62 -21.24 -14.90 -0.05
C VAL A 62 -20.95 -15.94 -1.13
N ASP A 63 -20.30 -15.51 -2.22
CA ASP A 63 -19.79 -16.43 -3.24
C ASP A 63 -18.28 -16.62 -3.01
N CYS A 64 -17.88 -17.82 -2.59
CA CYS A 64 -16.47 -18.10 -2.36
C CYS A 64 -15.62 -18.12 -3.64
N ALA A 65 -16.22 -18.19 -4.82
CA ALA A 65 -15.49 -18.00 -6.08
C ALA A 65 -14.95 -16.57 -6.21
N ASP A 66 -15.60 -15.57 -5.59
CA ASP A 66 -15.11 -14.19 -5.57
C ASP A 66 -13.74 -14.08 -4.88
N ALA A 67 -13.35 -15.04 -4.01
CA ALA A 67 -12.06 -15.02 -3.34
C ALA A 67 -10.87 -15.09 -4.32
N HIS A 68 -11.05 -15.72 -5.49
CA HIS A 68 -9.99 -15.91 -6.49
C HIS A 68 -9.41 -14.59 -7.03
N GLN A 69 -10.17 -13.48 -6.96
CA GLN A 69 -9.67 -12.18 -7.40
C GLN A 69 -8.57 -11.61 -6.48
N PHE A 70 -8.44 -12.15 -5.26
CA PHE A 70 -7.48 -11.73 -4.25
C PHE A 70 -6.27 -12.66 -4.14
N LEU A 71 -6.19 -13.68 -5.01
CA LEU A 71 -5.16 -14.70 -4.96
C LEU A 71 -4.05 -14.42 -5.99
N THR A 72 -2.82 -14.76 -5.60
CA THR A 72 -1.63 -14.69 -6.46
C THR A 72 -1.39 -16.05 -7.14
N ASP A 73 -0.86 -15.99 -8.37
CA ASP A 73 -0.34 -17.11 -9.14
C ASP A 73 1.20 -17.10 -9.22
N VAL A 74 1.85 -16.09 -8.63
CA VAL A 74 3.29 -15.85 -8.79
C VAL A 74 4.10 -16.51 -7.67
N MET A 75 3.96 -16.01 -6.43
CA MET A 75 4.69 -16.50 -5.26
C MET A 75 3.83 -16.37 -4.00
N PRO A 76 3.98 -17.29 -3.03
CA PRO A 76 3.29 -17.20 -1.73
C PRO A 76 3.62 -15.89 -1.01
N VAL A 77 2.60 -15.22 -0.50
CA VAL A 77 2.75 -14.03 0.35
C VAL A 77 2.67 -14.48 1.81
N LYS A 78 3.83 -14.81 2.38
CA LYS A 78 3.95 -15.44 3.71
C LYS A 78 3.17 -14.66 4.79
N GLY A 79 2.20 -15.33 5.41
CA GLY A 79 1.40 -14.80 6.53
C GLY A 79 0.17 -14.00 6.11
N PHE A 80 -0.17 -13.98 4.83
CA PHE A 80 -1.43 -13.43 4.31
C PHE A 80 -2.34 -14.59 3.89
N HIS A 81 -3.55 -14.66 4.42
CA HIS A 81 -4.50 -15.70 4.08
C HIS A 81 -5.83 -15.09 3.65
N VAL A 82 -6.49 -15.72 2.68
CA VAL A 82 -7.86 -15.38 2.30
C VAL A 82 -8.78 -16.48 2.80
N LEU A 83 -9.86 -16.10 3.48
CA LEU A 83 -10.86 -17.03 3.99
C LEU A 83 -12.22 -16.62 3.43
N CYS A 84 -13.00 -17.58 2.96
CA CYS A 84 -14.42 -17.42 2.70
C CYS A 84 -15.21 -18.20 3.74
N LEU A 85 -16.16 -17.53 4.42
CA LEU A 85 -16.93 -18.12 5.51
C LEU A 85 -18.42 -18.10 5.16
N GLU A 86 -19.04 -19.28 5.13
CA GLU A 86 -20.46 -19.48 4.81
C GLU A 86 -21.18 -20.09 6.02
N THR A 87 -22.23 -19.44 6.52
CA THR A 87 -23.11 -20.05 7.53
C THR A 87 -23.98 -21.12 6.86
N THR A 88 -23.93 -22.35 7.37
CA THR A 88 -24.69 -23.48 6.82
C THR A 88 -26.13 -23.49 7.36
N ALA A 89 -27.01 -24.24 6.69
CA ALA A 89 -28.39 -24.44 7.16
C ALA A 89 -28.48 -25.15 8.53
N SER A 90 -27.46 -25.93 8.90
CA SER A 90 -27.36 -26.59 10.21
C SER A 90 -26.82 -25.69 11.32
N GLY A 91 -26.47 -24.43 11.01
CA GLY A 91 -25.91 -23.48 11.97
C GLY A 91 -24.42 -23.70 12.26
N THR A 92 -23.70 -24.45 11.41
CA THR A 92 -22.23 -24.51 11.42
C THR A 92 -21.65 -23.45 10.49
N LEU A 93 -20.31 -23.29 10.51
CA LEU A 93 -19.58 -22.40 9.62
C LEU A 93 -18.71 -23.23 8.70
N LYS A 94 -18.99 -23.19 7.40
CA LYS A 94 -18.14 -23.75 6.37
C LYS A 94 -17.09 -22.71 5.99
N VAL A 95 -15.82 -23.11 6.06
CA VAL A 95 -14.68 -22.22 5.81
C VAL A 95 -13.88 -22.78 4.65
N THR A 96 -13.67 -21.98 3.62
CA THR A 96 -12.69 -22.25 2.55
C THR A 96 -11.50 -21.31 2.73
N GLY A 97 -10.32 -21.87 3.00
CA GLY A 97 -9.11 -21.12 3.27
C GLY A 97 -8.07 -21.25 2.16
N PHE A 98 -7.45 -20.13 1.82
CA PHE A 98 -6.38 -19.98 0.84
C PHE A 98 -5.13 -19.48 1.57
N LYS A 99 -4.16 -20.37 1.76
CA LYS A 99 -2.96 -20.08 2.55
C LYS A 99 -1.96 -19.25 1.72
N ASP A 100 -1.33 -18.24 2.33
CA ASP A 100 -0.29 -17.39 1.71
C ASP A 100 -0.76 -16.73 0.41
N GLY A 101 -2.06 -16.43 0.31
CA GLY A 101 -2.71 -15.87 -0.88
C GLY A 101 -2.72 -16.80 -2.10
N MET A 102 -2.39 -18.08 -1.96
CA MET A 102 -2.27 -19.03 -3.07
C MET A 102 -3.63 -19.60 -3.49
N HIS A 103 -3.72 -20.03 -4.76
CA HIS A 103 -4.93 -20.66 -5.30
C HIS A 103 -5.26 -22.03 -4.67
N ALA A 104 -4.25 -22.75 -4.18
CA ALA A 104 -4.46 -24.00 -3.47
C ALA A 104 -5.23 -23.73 -2.16
N ASN A 105 -6.35 -24.42 -1.99
CA ASN A 105 -7.24 -24.22 -0.84
C ASN A 105 -7.46 -25.50 -0.04
N SER A 106 -7.98 -25.30 1.16
CA SER A 106 -8.54 -26.35 2.01
C SER A 106 -9.90 -25.87 2.51
N SER A 107 -10.78 -26.81 2.84
CA SER A 107 -12.09 -26.48 3.39
C SER A 107 -12.40 -27.36 4.58
N LEU A 108 -13.11 -26.79 5.56
CA LEU A 108 -13.60 -27.49 6.75
C LEU A 108 -14.95 -26.93 7.18
N GLU A 109 -15.64 -27.65 8.05
CA GLU A 109 -16.76 -27.13 8.81
C GLU A 109 -16.38 -27.03 10.29
N THR A 110 -16.80 -25.96 10.94
CA THR A 110 -16.54 -25.72 12.35
C THR A 110 -17.75 -25.11 13.05
N MET A 111 -17.76 -25.17 14.38
CA MET A 111 -18.82 -24.58 15.20
C MET A 111 -18.73 -23.05 15.17
N GLN A 112 -19.86 -22.37 15.37
CA GLN A 112 -19.92 -20.92 15.53
C GLN A 112 -19.45 -20.46 16.92
N GLU A 113 -18.32 -21.00 17.37
CA GLU A 113 -17.66 -20.66 18.62
C GLU A 113 -16.22 -20.23 18.30
N LEU A 114 -15.81 -19.08 18.82
CA LEU A 114 -14.54 -18.44 18.44
C LEU A 114 -13.32 -19.31 18.74
N GLU A 115 -13.28 -19.99 19.89
CA GLU A 115 -12.14 -20.83 20.28
C GLU A 115 -12.01 -22.04 19.33
N THR A 116 -13.12 -22.73 19.11
CA THR A 116 -13.19 -23.87 18.19
C THR A 116 -12.86 -23.46 16.75
N PHE A 117 -13.36 -22.31 16.30
CA PHE A 117 -13.00 -21.72 15.01
C PHE A 117 -11.51 -21.41 14.92
N THR A 118 -10.95 -20.71 15.90
CA THR A 118 -9.52 -20.33 15.93
C THR A 118 -8.63 -21.56 15.85
N ARG A 119 -8.94 -22.61 16.62
CA ARG A 119 -8.19 -23.87 16.58
C ARG A 119 -8.26 -24.52 15.18
N ALA A 120 -9.46 -24.71 14.65
CA ALA A 120 -9.66 -25.38 13.36
C ALA A 120 -9.05 -24.59 12.19
N VAL A 121 -9.24 -23.28 12.16
CA VAL A 121 -8.83 -22.42 11.04
C VAL A 121 -7.37 -21.98 11.15
N GLU A 122 -6.97 -21.35 12.24
CA GLU A 122 -5.62 -20.78 12.36
C GLU A 122 -4.57 -21.88 12.59
N ARG A 123 -4.83 -22.83 13.49
CA ARG A 123 -3.82 -23.85 13.87
C ARG A 123 -3.82 -25.07 12.96
N GLU A 124 -4.99 -25.63 12.64
CA GLU A 124 -5.06 -26.89 11.88
C GLU A 124 -5.03 -26.65 10.36
N MET A 125 -5.93 -25.79 9.85
CA MET A 125 -6.06 -25.54 8.42
C MET A 125 -4.92 -24.68 7.85
N LEU A 126 -4.66 -23.52 8.46
CA LEU A 126 -3.62 -22.60 7.99
C LEU A 126 -2.24 -22.94 8.54
N ARG A 127 -2.15 -23.71 9.62
CA ARG A 127 -0.88 -24.09 10.27
C ARG A 127 -0.04 -22.88 10.65
N ILE A 128 -0.70 -21.86 11.22
CA ILE A 128 -0.01 -20.70 11.76
C ILE A 128 0.82 -21.18 12.97
N PRO A 129 2.15 -20.94 12.99
CA PRO A 129 3.00 -21.43 14.05
C PRO A 129 2.60 -20.90 15.43
N GLU A 130 2.58 -21.79 16.43
CA GLU A 130 2.45 -21.36 17.82
C GLU A 130 3.71 -20.62 18.28
N LEU A 131 3.52 -19.64 19.17
CA LEU A 131 4.61 -18.85 19.71
C LEU A 131 5.37 -19.68 20.75
N SER A 132 6.61 -20.04 20.39
CA SER A 132 7.44 -21.03 21.08
C SER A 132 7.97 -20.56 22.44
N ASP A 133 8.25 -19.26 22.59
CA ASP A 133 8.82 -18.68 23.80
C ASP A 133 7.99 -17.50 24.34
N GLU A 134 8.25 -17.12 25.59
CA GLU A 134 7.53 -16.06 26.31
C GLU A 134 7.70 -14.68 25.67
N LEU A 135 8.87 -14.41 25.08
CA LEU A 135 9.14 -13.13 24.41
C LEU A 135 8.30 -13.02 23.14
N ALA A 136 8.24 -14.07 22.32
CA ALA A 136 7.37 -14.13 21.15
C ALA A 136 5.90 -13.91 21.52
N ARG A 137 5.42 -14.51 22.62
CA ARG A 137 4.04 -14.31 23.12
C ARG A 137 3.77 -12.88 23.60
N THR A 138 4.78 -12.21 24.13
CA THR A 138 4.67 -10.84 24.65
C THR A 138 4.76 -9.80 23.55
N TYR A 139 5.63 -10.03 22.57
CA TYR A 139 6.08 -9.02 21.63
C TYR A 139 5.57 -9.25 20.20
N LYS A 140 5.17 -10.45 19.79
CA LYS A 140 4.56 -10.61 18.45
C LYS A 140 3.18 -9.95 18.43
N GLN A 141 2.91 -9.16 17.39
CA GLN A 141 1.56 -8.67 17.13
C GLN A 141 0.61 -9.86 16.87
N PRO A 142 -0.58 -9.89 17.49
CA PRO A 142 -1.52 -10.97 17.27
C PRO A 142 -2.08 -10.93 15.84
N SER A 143 -2.49 -12.09 15.33
CA SER A 143 -3.18 -12.19 14.05
C SER A 143 -4.46 -11.35 14.04
N ALA A 144 -4.81 -10.79 12.88
CA ALA A 144 -5.97 -9.92 12.75
C ALA A 144 -6.71 -10.15 11.43
N TYR A 145 -8.03 -9.95 11.49
CA TYR A 145 -8.93 -10.11 10.37
C TYR A 145 -9.29 -8.76 9.76
N PHE A 146 -9.43 -8.73 8.45
CA PHE A 146 -9.81 -7.53 7.71
C PHE A 146 -10.79 -7.88 6.59
N THR A 147 -11.61 -6.91 6.20
CA THR A 147 -12.31 -6.97 4.93
C THR A 147 -11.32 -6.80 3.76
N PRO A 148 -11.68 -7.19 2.53
CA PRO A 148 -10.83 -6.97 1.37
C PRO A 148 -10.45 -5.49 1.13
N ASP A 149 -11.32 -4.55 1.50
CA ASP A 149 -11.10 -3.10 1.40
C ASP A 149 -10.32 -2.49 2.59
N GLY A 150 -9.90 -3.32 3.55
CA GLY A 150 -8.96 -2.97 4.60
C GLY A 150 -9.59 -2.46 5.90
N GLU A 151 -10.87 -2.69 6.12
CA GLU A 151 -11.51 -2.47 7.42
C GLU A 151 -11.11 -3.59 8.39
N ARG A 152 -10.63 -3.24 9.59
CA ARG A 152 -10.29 -4.21 10.63
C ARG A 152 -11.55 -4.79 11.25
N LEU A 153 -11.66 -6.11 11.28
CA LEU A 153 -12.80 -6.82 11.86
C LEU A 153 -12.51 -7.25 13.30
N ASP A 154 -13.55 -7.20 14.13
CA ASP A 154 -13.50 -7.81 15.45
C ASP A 154 -13.30 -9.32 15.33
N LYS A 155 -12.49 -9.88 16.23
CA LYS A 155 -12.24 -11.33 16.29
C LYS A 155 -13.42 -12.02 16.96
N ASN A 156 -14.57 -12.09 16.28
CA ASN A 156 -15.76 -12.83 16.68
C ASN A 156 -16.50 -13.39 15.45
N ILE A 157 -17.29 -14.46 15.62
CA ILE A 157 -17.93 -15.15 14.48
C ILE A 157 -18.95 -14.25 13.76
N THR A 158 -19.68 -13.41 14.50
CA THR A 158 -20.68 -12.50 13.91
C THR A 158 -20.07 -11.54 12.90
N ALA A 159 -18.87 -11.02 13.18
CA ALA A 159 -18.14 -10.12 12.29
C ALA A 159 -17.49 -10.84 11.10
N LEU A 160 -17.21 -12.14 11.23
CA LEU A 160 -16.47 -12.92 10.23
C LEU A 160 -17.36 -13.75 9.29
N GLN A 161 -18.58 -14.11 9.70
CA GLN A 161 -19.46 -14.98 8.92
C GLN A 161 -20.03 -14.31 7.65
N ASN A 162 -20.39 -15.15 6.67
CA ASN A 162 -21.03 -14.78 5.41
C ASN A 162 -20.28 -13.72 4.60
N ARG A 163 -18.96 -13.83 4.55
CA ARG A 163 -18.10 -12.89 3.81
C ARG A 163 -16.74 -13.52 3.49
N ILE A 164 -16.01 -12.81 2.62
CA ILE A 164 -14.58 -13.03 2.42
C ILE A 164 -13.84 -12.13 3.40
N VAL A 165 -12.88 -12.70 4.12
CA VAL A 165 -11.99 -11.97 5.04
C VAL A 165 -10.54 -12.28 4.71
N PHE A 166 -9.69 -11.31 4.99
CA PHE A 166 -8.25 -11.47 5.00
C PHE A 166 -7.78 -11.71 6.43
N LEU A 167 -6.82 -12.61 6.61
CA LEU A 167 -6.14 -12.85 7.88
C LEU A 167 -4.65 -12.54 7.69
N PHE A 168 -4.14 -11.63 8.51
CA PHE A 168 -2.71 -11.28 8.55
C PHE A 168 -2.12 -11.77 9.86
N GLU A 169 -1.10 -12.63 9.79
CA GLU A 169 -0.43 -13.20 10.96
C GLU A 169 0.26 -12.14 11.84
N GLY A 170 0.72 -11.03 11.25
CA GLY A 170 1.38 -9.89 11.90
C GLY A 170 0.42 -8.77 12.32
N GLY A 171 -0.90 -8.99 12.20
CA GLY A 171 -1.91 -8.14 12.81
C GLY A 171 -2.24 -6.83 12.11
N GLN A 172 -1.59 -6.52 11.00
CA GLN A 172 -1.79 -5.30 10.22
C GLN A 172 -2.15 -5.57 8.77
N PHE A 173 -2.98 -4.69 8.21
CA PHE A 173 -3.37 -4.76 6.81
C PHE A 173 -2.19 -4.43 5.89
N ILE A 174 -2.02 -5.26 4.88
CA ILE A 174 -1.12 -5.05 3.75
C ILE A 174 -1.94 -5.29 2.49
N TRP A 175 -1.89 -4.36 1.52
CA TRP A 175 -2.54 -4.60 0.23
C TRP A 175 -1.97 -5.88 -0.39
N PRO A 176 -2.79 -6.85 -0.82
CA PRO A 176 -2.26 -8.07 -1.40
C PRO A 176 -1.61 -7.79 -2.76
N GLY A 177 -0.40 -8.31 -2.95
CA GLY A 177 0.19 -8.43 -4.28
C GLY A 177 -0.49 -9.56 -5.03
N ILE A 178 -1.25 -9.24 -6.09
CA ILE A 178 -1.91 -10.24 -6.95
C ILE A 178 -0.97 -10.68 -8.07
N ARG A 179 -0.54 -9.71 -8.90
CA ARG A 179 0.43 -9.87 -9.99
C ARG A 179 0.93 -8.49 -10.40
N ILE A 180 2.09 -8.44 -11.05
CA ILE A 180 2.60 -7.18 -11.62
C ILE A 180 1.61 -6.62 -12.65
N GLY A 181 1.36 -5.31 -12.59
CA GLY A 181 0.39 -4.60 -13.42
C GLY A 181 -1.06 -4.71 -12.93
N HIS A 182 -1.35 -5.49 -11.88
CA HIS A 182 -2.67 -5.49 -11.27
C HIS A 182 -3.00 -4.10 -10.70
N LYS A 183 -4.27 -3.70 -10.82
CA LYS A 183 -4.77 -2.39 -10.39
C LYS A 183 -5.90 -2.58 -9.39
N ALA A 184 -5.66 -2.12 -8.17
CA ALA A 184 -6.65 -2.00 -7.12
C ALA A 184 -7.19 -0.57 -7.06
N LEU A 185 -8.50 -0.42 -6.88
CA LEU A 185 -9.13 0.88 -6.69
C LEU A 185 -9.30 1.16 -5.19
N VAL A 186 -8.64 2.19 -4.69
CA VAL A 186 -8.85 2.71 -3.33
C VAL A 186 -9.86 3.84 -3.41
N LYS A 187 -11.09 3.57 -2.97
CA LYS A 187 -12.19 4.52 -3.10
C LYS A 187 -12.15 5.61 -2.02
N HIS A 188 -12.71 6.77 -2.35
CA HIS A 188 -13.04 7.84 -1.40
C HIS A 188 -11.87 8.38 -0.56
N THR A 189 -10.65 8.40 -1.09
CA THR A 189 -9.50 8.93 -0.36
C THR A 189 -9.62 10.43 -0.10
N PHE A 190 -9.22 10.82 1.11
CA PHE A 190 -9.48 12.14 1.67
C PHE A 190 -9.04 13.29 0.74
N ARG A 191 -10.01 14.15 0.39
CA ARG A 191 -9.85 15.33 -0.50
C ARG A 191 -9.21 15.02 -1.86
N ARG A 192 -9.25 13.77 -2.31
CA ARG A 192 -8.70 13.35 -3.60
C ARG A 192 -9.65 12.51 -4.44
N GLY A 193 -10.52 11.71 -3.82
CA GLY A 193 -11.42 10.79 -4.51
C GLY A 193 -10.78 9.43 -4.68
N ASP A 194 -11.04 8.74 -5.79
CA ASP A 194 -10.52 7.39 -5.98
C ASP A 194 -9.08 7.42 -6.48
N LEU A 195 -8.25 6.54 -5.92
CA LEU A 195 -6.86 6.35 -6.32
C LEU A 195 -6.66 4.93 -6.84
N VAL A 196 -5.81 4.81 -7.86
CA VAL A 196 -5.45 3.51 -8.45
C VAL A 196 -4.10 3.09 -7.91
N LEU A 197 -4.06 1.97 -7.23
CA LEU A 197 -2.86 1.33 -6.71
C LEU A 197 -2.44 0.25 -7.70
N GLU A 198 -1.34 0.49 -8.44
CA GLU A 198 -0.82 -0.44 -9.44
C GLU A 198 0.38 -1.21 -8.90
N THR A 199 0.32 -2.54 -8.91
CA THR A 199 1.43 -3.40 -8.48
C THR A 199 2.58 -3.31 -9.48
N ILE A 200 3.76 -2.88 -9.03
CA ILE A 200 4.96 -2.80 -9.87
C ILE A 200 6.04 -3.82 -9.48
N SER A 201 5.97 -4.39 -8.28
CA SER A 201 6.78 -5.54 -7.86
C SER A 201 6.02 -6.37 -6.83
N MET A 202 6.23 -7.68 -6.88
CA MET A 202 5.70 -8.65 -5.91
C MET A 202 6.70 -8.97 -4.80
N THR A 203 8.00 -8.76 -5.05
CA THR A 203 9.07 -9.03 -4.08
C THR A 203 10.19 -8.02 -4.32
N PRO A 204 10.40 -7.03 -3.44
CA PRO A 204 9.47 -6.67 -2.35
C PRO A 204 8.12 -6.23 -2.93
N LEU A 205 7.10 -6.17 -2.10
CA LEU A 205 5.81 -5.67 -2.54
C LEU A 205 5.88 -4.14 -2.72
N VAL A 206 5.71 -3.70 -3.96
CA VAL A 206 5.79 -2.29 -4.34
C VAL A 206 4.62 -1.93 -5.24
N PHE A 207 3.97 -0.82 -4.92
CA PHE A 207 2.90 -0.23 -5.70
C PHE A 207 3.25 1.18 -6.15
N SER A 208 2.70 1.57 -7.28
CA SER A 208 2.72 2.93 -7.81
C SER A 208 1.32 3.53 -7.71
N VAL A 209 1.23 4.77 -7.24
CA VAL A 209 -0.01 5.56 -7.26
C VAL A 209 0.29 6.88 -7.93
N GLU A 210 -0.34 7.08 -9.07
CA GLU A 210 -0.25 8.35 -9.80
C GLU A 210 -1.15 9.38 -9.16
N GLU A 211 -0.80 10.66 -9.30
CA GLU A 211 -1.72 11.75 -8.99
C GLU A 211 -2.18 11.74 -7.51
N PHE A 212 -1.35 11.29 -6.57
CA PHE A 212 -1.68 11.27 -5.13
C PHE A 212 -1.64 12.66 -4.50
N LEU A 213 -0.61 13.45 -4.82
CA LEU A 213 -0.48 14.84 -4.40
C LEU A 213 -1.10 15.79 -5.43
N ARG A 214 -1.46 16.99 -4.99
CA ARG A 214 -1.78 18.12 -5.88
C ARG A 214 -0.63 19.14 -5.93
N ASP A 215 -0.63 19.97 -6.97
CA ASP A 215 0.42 20.98 -7.15
C ASP A 215 0.40 22.06 -6.06
N ASP A 216 -0.79 22.47 -5.60
CA ASP A 216 -0.98 23.40 -4.48
C ASP A 216 -0.43 22.82 -3.16
N GLU A 217 -0.65 21.53 -2.94
CA GLU A 217 -0.12 20.84 -1.74
C GLU A 217 1.40 20.76 -1.76
N ILE A 218 1.98 20.43 -2.91
CA ILE A 218 3.44 20.40 -3.09
C ILE A 218 4.04 21.78 -2.85
N ALA A 219 3.44 22.85 -3.38
CA ALA A 219 3.95 24.21 -3.19
C ALA A 219 4.04 24.57 -1.69
N ILE A 220 2.99 24.26 -0.92
CA ILE A 220 2.93 24.53 0.52
C ILE A 220 4.00 23.72 1.27
N ILE A 221 4.16 22.43 0.96
CA ILE A 221 5.20 21.59 1.59
C ILE A 221 6.59 22.18 1.36
N LEU A 222 6.87 22.61 0.12
CA LEU A 222 8.18 23.16 -0.24
C LEU A 222 8.43 24.55 0.35
N GLU A 223 7.39 25.38 0.50
CA GLU A 223 7.46 26.67 1.19
C GLU A 223 7.81 26.48 2.67
N LEU A 224 7.14 25.54 3.34
CA LEU A 224 7.38 25.23 4.75
C LEU A 224 8.75 24.59 4.99
N ALA A 225 9.17 23.67 4.13
CA ALA A 225 10.41 22.91 4.34
C ALA A 225 11.66 23.64 3.84
N GLY A 226 11.55 24.41 2.76
CA GLY A 226 12.67 24.99 2.02
C GLY A 226 13.69 25.75 2.88
N PRO A 227 13.27 26.69 3.75
CA PRO A 227 14.17 27.45 4.62
C PRO A 227 14.92 26.60 5.67
N HIS A 228 14.46 25.38 5.94
CA HIS A 228 14.96 24.53 7.02
C HIS A 228 15.72 23.29 6.52
N LEU A 229 15.86 23.11 5.20
CA LEU A 229 16.62 22.00 4.62
C LEU A 229 18.08 22.07 5.06
N ALA A 230 18.55 21.01 5.73
CA ALA A 230 19.92 20.86 6.21
C ALA A 230 20.51 19.52 5.76
N PRO A 231 21.84 19.31 5.76
CA PRO A 231 22.45 18.02 5.41
C PRO A 231 21.79 16.84 6.13
N SER A 232 21.48 15.77 5.40
CA SER A 232 20.69 14.66 5.95
C SER A 232 21.51 13.80 6.92
N GLY A 233 20.92 13.46 8.06
CA GLY A 233 21.44 12.45 8.97
C GLY A 233 21.06 11.02 8.57
N VAL A 234 21.64 10.05 9.29
CA VAL A 234 21.19 8.66 9.32
C VAL A 234 21.12 8.15 10.75
N THR A 235 20.25 7.17 11.01
CA THR A 235 20.32 6.41 12.26
C THR A 235 21.58 5.55 12.24
N LEU A 236 22.40 5.66 13.29
CA LEU A 236 23.62 4.88 13.41
C LEU A 236 23.27 3.42 13.70
N GLN A 237 23.94 2.50 13.00
CA GLN A 237 23.91 1.05 13.22
C GLN A 237 25.21 0.62 13.89
N ASP A 238 25.26 -0.59 14.43
CA ASP A 238 26.48 -1.17 15.01
C ASP A 238 27.64 -1.06 13.99
N GLY A 239 28.75 -0.41 14.37
CA GLY A 239 29.91 -0.17 13.50
C GLY A 239 29.90 1.13 12.69
N HIS A 240 28.88 1.99 12.83
CA HIS A 240 28.79 3.29 12.15
C HIS A 240 29.23 4.49 13.03
N GLU A 241 29.66 4.25 14.28
CA GLU A 241 29.79 5.26 15.34
C GLU A 241 30.77 6.41 15.00
N ASN A 242 31.65 6.22 14.01
CA ASN A 242 32.68 7.17 13.60
C ASN A 242 32.60 7.60 12.12
N ARG A 243 31.49 7.34 11.43
CA ARG A 243 31.37 7.64 10.00
C ARG A 243 30.39 8.78 9.73
N ALA A 244 30.74 9.67 8.79
CA ALA A 244 29.90 10.82 8.45
C ALA A 244 28.70 10.38 7.60
N ALA A 245 27.52 10.95 7.85
CA ALA A 245 26.30 10.65 7.08
C ALA A 245 26.49 10.85 5.56
N THR A 246 27.37 11.77 5.17
CA THR A 246 27.74 12.06 3.78
C THR A 246 28.41 10.91 3.04
N ASP A 247 28.92 9.88 3.73
CA ASP A 247 29.55 8.72 3.09
C ASP A 247 28.57 7.86 2.28
N TRP A 248 27.28 7.93 2.63
CA TRP A 248 26.22 7.08 2.08
C TRP A 248 24.91 7.83 1.78
N ARG A 249 24.71 9.04 2.34
CA ARG A 249 23.55 9.91 2.08
C ARG A 249 23.98 11.35 1.92
N THR A 250 23.77 11.89 0.72
CA THR A 250 24.30 13.22 0.35
C THR A 250 23.21 14.28 0.16
N SER A 251 21.94 13.96 0.45
CA SER A 251 20.80 14.89 0.36
C SER A 251 20.75 15.93 1.47
N THR A 252 19.90 16.93 1.31
CA THR A 252 19.38 17.74 2.43
C THR A 252 17.97 17.33 2.83
N THR A 253 17.62 17.44 4.11
CA THR A 253 16.33 17.05 4.66
C THR A 253 15.77 18.05 5.67
N TYR A 254 14.46 18.02 5.82
CA TYR A 254 13.72 18.65 6.92
C TYR A 254 12.57 17.74 7.34
N TRP A 255 12.30 17.66 8.64
CA TRP A 255 11.15 16.94 9.18
C TRP A 255 9.99 17.92 9.35
N LEU A 256 8.97 17.77 8.50
CA LEU A 256 7.79 18.62 8.53
C LEU A 256 6.71 17.94 9.36
N ASP A 257 6.40 18.54 10.52
CA ASP A 257 5.40 18.03 11.44
C ASP A 257 3.98 18.16 10.88
N SER A 258 3.14 17.17 11.16
CA SER A 258 1.74 17.15 10.72
C SER A 258 0.95 18.35 11.22
N SER A 259 1.25 18.86 12.41
CA SER A 259 0.59 20.04 12.98
C SER A 259 0.99 21.35 12.30
N SER A 260 2.06 21.37 11.50
CA SER A 260 2.62 22.60 10.90
C SER A 260 1.64 23.29 9.94
N HIS A 261 0.76 22.54 9.28
CA HIS A 261 -0.22 23.11 8.35
C HIS A 261 -1.38 22.15 8.05
N PRO A 262 -2.64 22.62 7.89
CA PRO A 262 -3.80 21.77 7.59
C PRO A 262 -3.63 20.85 6.37
N VAL A 263 -2.93 21.30 5.33
CA VAL A 263 -2.62 20.49 4.15
C VAL A 263 -1.80 19.25 4.48
N VAL A 264 -0.87 19.34 5.43
CA VAL A 264 -0.08 18.17 5.85
C VAL A 264 -0.99 17.16 6.56
N GLN A 265 -1.88 17.63 7.44
CA GLN A 265 -2.89 16.78 8.10
C GLN A 265 -3.86 16.13 7.10
N ASP A 266 -4.23 16.84 6.04
CA ASP A 266 -5.09 16.30 4.99
C ASP A 266 -4.40 15.19 4.20
N ILE A 267 -3.10 15.32 3.94
CA ILE A 267 -2.29 14.27 3.30
C ILE A 267 -2.12 13.07 4.24
N ASP A 268 -2.03 13.28 5.55
CA ASP A 268 -1.96 12.19 6.53
C ASP A 268 -3.24 11.35 6.56
N LYS A 269 -4.40 12.02 6.52
CA LYS A 269 -5.70 11.36 6.36
C LYS A 269 -5.76 10.57 5.05
N ARG A 270 -5.33 11.17 3.94
CA ARG A 270 -5.28 10.49 2.64
C ARG A 270 -4.30 9.31 2.64
N THR A 271 -3.18 9.43 3.35
CA THR A 271 -2.20 8.35 3.52
C THR A 271 -2.83 7.20 4.29
N ALA A 272 -3.58 7.48 5.37
CA ALA A 272 -4.30 6.47 6.12
C ALA A 272 -5.36 5.75 5.27
N ASP A 273 -6.13 6.50 4.46
CA ASP A 273 -7.09 5.91 3.52
C ASP A 273 -6.41 5.04 2.46
N LEU A 274 -5.24 5.47 1.97
CA LEU A 274 -4.48 4.76 0.94
C LEU A 274 -3.93 3.43 1.46
N VAL A 275 -3.29 3.44 2.64
CA VAL A 275 -2.59 2.25 3.17
C VAL A 275 -3.43 1.43 4.15
N LYS A 276 -4.62 1.93 4.51
CA LYS A 276 -5.58 1.31 5.46
C LYS A 276 -5.00 1.11 6.86
N VAL A 277 -4.13 2.02 7.29
CA VAL A 277 -3.54 2.05 8.64
C VAL A 277 -3.80 3.43 9.27
N PRO A 278 -4.23 3.50 10.55
CA PRO A 278 -4.56 4.77 11.20
C PRO A 278 -3.42 5.80 11.23
N ILE A 279 -3.77 7.09 11.28
CA ILE A 279 -2.82 8.21 11.31
C ILE A 279 -1.86 8.12 12.51
N SER A 280 -2.30 7.56 13.64
CA SER A 280 -1.46 7.39 14.84
C SER A 280 -0.22 6.51 14.61
N HIS A 281 -0.13 5.80 13.49
CA HIS A 281 1.05 5.00 13.12
C HIS A 281 2.07 5.79 12.30
N GLN A 282 1.74 7.01 11.88
CA GLN A 282 2.54 7.76 10.91
C GLN A 282 3.59 8.63 11.59
N GLU A 283 4.79 8.72 11.00
CA GLU A 283 5.78 9.73 11.35
C GLU A 283 5.46 11.07 10.68
N SER A 284 6.03 12.16 11.20
CA SER A 284 6.16 13.43 10.47
C SER A 284 6.88 13.19 9.14
N VAL A 285 6.50 13.91 8.08
CA VAL A 285 7.08 13.65 6.76
C VAL A 285 8.51 14.17 6.70
N GLN A 286 9.44 13.31 6.26
CA GLN A 286 10.81 13.72 5.98
C GLN A 286 10.89 14.27 4.56
N VAL A 287 10.91 15.59 4.41
CA VAL A 287 11.08 16.27 3.12
C VAL A 287 12.55 16.21 2.71
N LEU A 288 12.80 15.96 1.43
CA LEU A 288 14.11 15.65 0.86
C LEU A 288 14.38 16.46 -0.39
N ARG A 289 15.63 16.90 -0.54
CA ARG A 289 16.16 17.50 -1.76
C ARG A 289 17.47 16.82 -2.15
N TYR A 290 17.52 16.36 -3.40
CA TYR A 290 18.73 15.85 -4.03
C TYR A 290 19.09 16.74 -5.22
N GLU A 291 20.23 17.40 -5.11
CA GLU A 291 20.94 18.09 -6.19
C GLU A 291 21.56 17.06 -7.15
N ARG A 292 22.14 17.56 -8.25
CA ARG A 292 22.93 16.73 -9.17
C ARG A 292 24.00 15.95 -8.40
N THR A 293 24.20 14.68 -8.80
CA THR A 293 25.05 13.63 -8.20
C THR A 293 24.68 13.14 -6.81
N GLN A 294 23.81 13.85 -6.08
CA GLN A 294 23.38 13.40 -4.76
C GLN A 294 22.53 12.15 -4.85
N HIS A 295 22.68 11.28 -3.85
CA HIS A 295 22.12 9.93 -3.79
C HIS A 295 21.90 9.50 -2.34
N TYR A 296 21.26 8.34 -2.19
CA TYR A 296 21.22 7.57 -0.94
C TYR A 296 21.51 6.11 -1.29
N ASP A 297 22.61 5.58 -0.75
CA ASP A 297 23.00 4.18 -0.88
C ASP A 297 21.93 3.20 -0.38
N GLN A 298 22.08 1.94 -0.77
CA GLN A 298 21.15 0.85 -0.46
C GLN A 298 20.93 0.72 1.06
N HIS A 299 19.67 0.79 1.50
CA HIS A 299 19.27 0.70 2.89
C HIS A 299 17.91 0.02 3.05
N LEU A 300 17.57 -0.26 4.31
CA LEU A 300 16.26 -0.76 4.73
C LEU A 300 15.64 0.31 5.62
N ASP A 301 14.34 0.52 5.48
CA ASP A 301 13.61 1.50 6.31
C ASP A 301 13.25 0.94 7.68
N TYR A 302 13.09 -0.38 7.80
CA TYR A 302 12.90 -1.04 9.08
C TYR A 302 14.23 -1.21 9.83
N PHE A 303 14.13 -1.24 11.16
CA PHE A 303 15.25 -1.52 12.04
C PHE A 303 15.49 -3.04 12.08
N SER A 304 16.63 -3.51 11.56
CA SER A 304 16.98 -4.94 11.56
C SER A 304 17.60 -5.38 12.89
N ALA A 305 17.08 -6.45 13.50
CA ALA A 305 17.64 -7.02 14.72
C ALA A 305 19.11 -7.44 14.54
N GLU A 306 19.47 -7.92 13.34
CA GLU A 306 20.85 -8.30 13.02
C GLU A 306 21.83 -7.13 13.13
N ARG A 307 21.39 -5.91 12.83
CA ARG A 307 22.23 -4.70 12.80
C ARG A 307 22.16 -3.86 14.08
N HIS A 308 21.39 -4.32 15.06
CA HIS A 308 21.20 -3.66 16.35
C HIS A 308 21.42 -4.65 17.51
N ARG A 309 22.27 -5.68 17.31
CA ARG A 309 22.52 -6.73 18.30
C ARG A 309 23.09 -6.16 19.60
N ASN A 310 23.79 -5.03 19.53
CA ASN A 310 24.38 -4.36 20.69
C ASN A 310 23.47 -3.27 21.29
N SER A 311 22.22 -3.17 20.84
CA SER A 311 21.24 -2.17 21.30
C SER A 311 20.01 -2.83 21.95
N PRO A 312 20.10 -3.30 23.22
CA PRO A 312 19.03 -4.05 23.87
C PRO A 312 17.66 -3.35 23.87
N ASP A 313 17.62 -2.03 24.01
CA ASP A 313 16.36 -1.28 24.02
C ASP A 313 15.74 -1.16 22.63
N VAL A 314 16.56 -1.16 21.57
CA VAL A 314 16.07 -1.25 20.19
C VAL A 314 15.55 -2.67 19.93
N LEU A 315 16.29 -3.71 20.32
CA LEU A 315 15.88 -5.11 20.16
C LEU A 315 14.53 -5.40 20.81
N LYS A 316 14.30 -4.95 22.06
CA LYS A 316 12.99 -5.07 22.73
C LYS A 316 11.84 -4.47 21.91
N ARG A 317 12.10 -3.45 21.09
CA ARG A 317 11.08 -2.79 20.25
C ARG A 317 10.85 -3.54 18.93
N ILE A 318 11.87 -4.18 18.36
CA ILE A 318 11.84 -4.65 16.97
C ILE A 318 11.80 -6.17 16.83
N GLU A 319 12.24 -6.92 17.85
CA GLU A 319 12.20 -8.37 17.85
C GLU A 319 10.77 -8.90 17.75
N TYR A 320 10.65 -10.10 17.17
CA TYR A 320 9.36 -10.79 16.95
C TYR A 320 8.33 -9.98 16.15
N GLY A 321 8.74 -8.90 15.47
CA GLY A 321 7.82 -8.03 14.72
C GLY A 321 6.99 -7.09 15.61
N TYR A 322 7.45 -6.77 16.82
CA TYR A 322 6.66 -5.98 17.78
C TYR A 322 6.30 -4.58 17.29
N LYS A 323 7.31 -3.76 16.97
CA LYS A 323 7.13 -2.38 16.54
C LYS A 323 8.25 -1.94 15.62
N ASN A 324 7.92 -1.72 14.35
CA ASN A 324 8.87 -1.30 13.32
C ASN A 324 8.18 -0.48 12.22
N ARG A 325 8.98 0.15 11.36
CA ARG A 325 8.49 0.79 10.13
C ARG A 325 8.04 -0.30 9.16
N MET A 326 6.76 -0.29 8.82
CA MET A 326 6.11 -1.33 8.04
C MET A 326 5.87 -0.89 6.59
N ILE A 327 5.46 0.37 6.39
CA ILE A 327 5.13 0.91 5.07
C ILE A 327 5.89 2.21 4.88
N THR A 328 6.44 2.38 3.68
CA THR A 328 6.95 3.66 3.20
C THR A 328 6.07 4.15 2.08
N VAL A 329 5.49 5.34 2.26
CA VAL A 329 4.81 6.10 1.20
C VAL A 329 5.76 7.19 0.74
N PHE A 330 6.50 6.90 -0.33
CA PHE A 330 7.54 7.76 -0.88
C PHE A 330 6.96 8.74 -1.89
N TRP A 331 7.06 10.04 -1.62
CA TRP A 331 6.48 11.10 -2.44
C TRP A 331 7.48 11.62 -3.46
N TYR A 332 7.06 11.76 -4.71
CA TYR A 332 7.78 12.53 -5.72
C TYR A 332 7.11 13.91 -5.89
N MET A 333 7.84 14.97 -5.55
CA MET A 333 7.37 16.35 -5.58
C MET A 333 7.99 17.19 -6.71
N SER A 334 8.88 16.58 -7.50
CA SER A 334 9.38 17.14 -8.76
C SER A 334 9.49 16.05 -9.83
N ASP A 335 9.45 16.48 -11.09
CA ASP A 335 9.93 15.68 -12.20
C ASP A 335 11.45 15.77 -12.25
N VAL A 336 12.11 14.66 -12.59
CA VAL A 336 13.57 14.58 -12.74
C VAL A 336 13.87 14.13 -14.15
N ALA A 337 14.60 14.94 -14.92
CA ALA A 337 14.85 14.67 -16.33
C ALA A 337 15.69 13.40 -16.53
N LYS A 338 16.71 13.19 -15.67
CA LYS A 338 17.58 12.02 -15.74
C LYS A 338 18.12 11.62 -14.36
N GLY A 339 18.19 10.32 -14.10
CA GLY A 339 18.64 9.78 -12.81
C GLY A 339 17.56 9.85 -11.72
N GLY A 340 17.96 9.86 -10.45
CA GLY A 340 17.04 10.10 -9.31
C GLY A 340 16.04 9.00 -8.98
N HIS A 341 16.07 7.86 -9.67
CA HIS A 341 15.14 6.75 -9.46
C HIS A 341 15.16 6.24 -8.01
N THR A 342 14.05 5.69 -7.54
CA THR A 342 14.05 4.80 -6.37
C THR A 342 14.24 3.38 -6.87
N ASN A 343 15.36 2.76 -6.51
CA ASN A 343 15.78 1.44 -6.98
C ASN A 343 15.58 0.39 -5.89
N PHE A 344 15.02 -0.76 -6.24
CA PHE A 344 14.91 -1.94 -5.38
C PHE A 344 15.83 -3.03 -5.93
N ALA A 345 17.08 -3.04 -5.46
CA ALA A 345 18.14 -3.85 -6.05
C ALA A 345 17.89 -5.37 -5.95
N ARG A 346 17.12 -5.80 -4.95
CA ARG A 346 16.83 -7.21 -4.68
C ARG A 346 15.48 -7.67 -5.25
N ALA A 347 14.83 -6.82 -6.05
CA ALA A 347 13.51 -7.14 -6.58
C ALA A 347 13.51 -8.43 -7.41
N GLY A 348 12.43 -9.20 -7.34
CA GLY A 348 12.31 -10.52 -7.97
C GLY A 348 13.14 -11.62 -7.31
N GLY A 349 13.66 -11.39 -6.10
CA GLY A 349 14.47 -12.37 -5.39
C GLY A 349 15.96 -12.34 -5.74
N LEU A 350 16.43 -11.26 -6.35
CA LEU A 350 17.83 -11.10 -6.71
C LEU A 350 18.74 -11.11 -5.47
N PRO A 351 19.99 -11.59 -5.61
CA PRO A 351 20.95 -11.58 -4.52
C PRO A 351 21.28 -10.15 -4.10
N HIS A 352 21.85 -10.02 -2.90
CA HIS A 352 22.35 -8.73 -2.43
C HIS A 352 23.35 -8.15 -3.44
N PRO A 353 23.26 -6.86 -3.79
CA PRO A 353 24.16 -6.27 -4.78
C PRO A 353 25.62 -6.31 -4.28
N PRO A 354 26.61 -6.43 -5.19
CA PRO A 354 28.02 -6.49 -4.81
C PRO A 354 28.54 -5.21 -4.15
N SER A 355 27.80 -4.11 -4.29
CA SER A 355 28.05 -2.84 -3.64
C SER A 355 26.72 -2.24 -3.15
N ASN A 356 26.75 -1.55 -2.02
CA ASN A 356 25.61 -0.74 -1.57
C ASN A 356 25.45 0.55 -2.40
N LYS A 357 26.36 0.81 -3.34
CA LYS A 357 26.34 1.98 -4.22
C LYS A 357 25.72 1.64 -5.56
N GLY A 358 24.92 2.58 -6.08
CA GLY A 358 24.37 2.51 -7.43
C GLY A 358 23.03 1.77 -7.53
N CYS A 359 22.56 1.64 -8.77
CA CYS A 359 21.22 1.20 -9.14
C CYS A 359 21.22 0.28 -10.37
N GLN A 360 22.17 -0.65 -10.40
CA GLN A 360 22.52 -1.43 -11.59
C GLN A 360 21.65 -2.67 -11.80
N GLN A 361 20.94 -3.11 -10.77
CA GLN A 361 20.11 -4.32 -10.78
C GLN A 361 18.74 -4.07 -10.14
N GLY A 362 17.84 -5.04 -10.29
CA GLY A 362 16.48 -4.97 -9.76
C GLY A 362 15.60 -4.02 -10.56
N ILE A 363 14.57 -3.50 -9.91
CA ILE A 363 13.63 -2.56 -10.55
C ILE A 363 13.92 -1.12 -10.12
N SER A 364 13.62 -0.17 -10.99
CA SER A 364 13.80 1.26 -10.71
C SER A 364 12.53 2.01 -11.03
N VAL A 365 12.08 2.87 -10.11
CA VAL A 365 10.91 3.73 -10.29
C VAL A 365 11.38 5.14 -10.55
N ALA A 366 11.04 5.69 -11.72
CA ALA A 366 11.39 7.05 -12.08
C ALA A 366 10.62 8.08 -11.22
N PRO A 367 11.27 9.18 -10.82
CA PRO A 367 10.57 10.31 -10.20
C PRO A 367 9.63 10.96 -11.19
N LYS A 368 8.37 11.12 -10.77
CA LYS A 368 7.36 11.85 -11.52
C LYS A 368 6.57 12.67 -10.54
N LYS A 369 6.42 13.96 -10.77
CA LYS A 369 5.72 14.86 -9.85
C LYS A 369 4.32 14.30 -9.54
N ARG A 370 3.90 14.40 -8.27
CA ARG A 370 2.58 13.98 -7.74
C ARG A 370 2.36 12.47 -7.64
N LYS A 371 3.28 11.65 -8.14
CA LYS A 371 3.30 10.20 -7.94
C LYS A 371 3.82 9.86 -6.53
N VAL A 372 3.28 8.80 -5.94
CA VAL A 372 3.90 8.14 -4.80
C VAL A 372 4.23 6.69 -5.13
N VAL A 373 5.24 6.15 -4.43
CA VAL A 373 5.55 4.72 -4.39
C VAL A 373 5.20 4.24 -2.99
N VAL A 374 4.39 3.19 -2.89
CA VAL A 374 4.08 2.53 -1.63
C VAL A 374 4.82 1.21 -1.62
N PHE A 375 5.70 0.99 -0.65
CA PHE A 375 6.37 -0.30 -0.49
C PHE A 375 6.36 -0.76 0.96
N TYR A 376 6.37 -2.07 1.13
CA TYR A 376 6.31 -2.71 2.43
C TYR A 376 7.70 -3.17 2.87
N SER A 377 8.09 -2.76 4.07
CA SER A 377 9.34 -3.13 4.74
C SER A 377 9.18 -4.36 5.62
N MET A 378 7.95 -4.84 5.83
CA MET A 378 7.63 -6.05 6.59
C MET A 378 6.67 -6.92 5.79
N LEU A 379 6.79 -8.23 5.99
CA LEU A 379 5.88 -9.25 5.48
C LEU A 379 4.59 -9.31 6.31
N PRO A 380 3.49 -9.86 5.76
CA PRO A 380 2.23 -10.09 6.48
C PRO A 380 2.34 -10.85 7.80
N ASN A 381 3.38 -11.65 8.02
CA ASN A 381 3.64 -12.35 9.28
C ASN A 381 4.37 -11.52 10.35
N GLY A 382 4.72 -10.27 10.05
CA GLY A 382 5.43 -9.36 10.95
C GLY A 382 6.96 -9.44 10.88
N GLU A 383 7.54 -10.28 10.02
CA GLU A 383 8.99 -10.29 9.79
C GLU A 383 9.40 -9.09 8.91
N GLY A 384 10.58 -8.52 9.13
CA GLY A 384 11.14 -7.55 8.18
C GLY A 384 11.44 -8.21 6.83
N ASP A 385 11.17 -7.51 5.72
CA ASP A 385 11.41 -8.02 4.37
C ASP A 385 12.79 -7.54 3.85
N PRO A 386 13.82 -8.41 3.78
CA PRO A 386 15.14 -8.04 3.29
C PRO A 386 15.16 -7.71 1.79
N MET A 387 14.11 -8.07 1.05
CA MET A 387 13.96 -7.72 -0.37
C MET A 387 13.57 -6.25 -0.55
N SER A 388 13.07 -5.59 0.51
CA SER A 388 12.78 -4.15 0.53
C SER A 388 14.01 -3.24 0.51
N LEU A 389 15.21 -3.81 0.33
CA LEU A 389 16.45 -3.09 0.15
C LEU A 389 16.32 -2.14 -1.05
N HIS A 390 16.49 -0.85 -0.78
CA HIS A 390 16.28 0.18 -1.77
C HIS A 390 17.26 1.35 -1.63
N ALA A 391 17.37 2.13 -2.70
CA ALA A 391 18.26 3.28 -2.81
C ALA A 391 17.61 4.45 -3.55
N GLY A 392 18.13 5.66 -3.31
CA GLY A 392 17.90 6.82 -4.15
C GLY A 392 19.06 6.97 -5.13
N CYS A 393 18.84 6.67 -6.41
CA CYS A 393 19.87 6.76 -7.45
C CYS A 393 20.38 8.20 -7.62
N PRO A 394 21.64 8.38 -8.03
CA PRO A 394 22.18 9.71 -8.32
C PRO A 394 21.28 10.49 -9.29
N VAL A 395 21.03 11.76 -8.98
CA VAL A 395 20.39 12.69 -9.91
C VAL A 395 21.41 13.09 -10.98
N GLU A 396 21.07 12.93 -12.26
CA GLU A 396 21.98 13.30 -13.36
C GLU A 396 21.61 14.67 -13.95
N GLU A 397 20.31 14.96 -14.07
CA GLU A 397 19.77 16.20 -14.61
C GLU A 397 18.46 16.60 -13.89
N GLY A 398 18.42 17.83 -13.39
CA GLY A 398 17.32 18.38 -12.58
C GLY A 398 17.59 18.34 -11.08
N VAL A 399 16.53 18.53 -10.28
CA VAL A 399 16.55 18.46 -8.81
C VAL A 399 15.41 17.55 -8.37
N LYS A 400 15.72 16.55 -7.55
CA LYS A 400 14.72 15.64 -6.98
C LYS A 400 14.23 16.20 -5.65
N LEU A 401 12.96 16.56 -5.59
CA LEU A 401 12.23 16.89 -4.37
C LEU A 401 11.34 15.70 -4.02
N SER A 402 11.44 15.22 -2.78
CA SER A 402 10.76 14.00 -2.36
C SER A 402 10.36 14.05 -0.89
N GLY A 403 9.55 13.09 -0.45
CA GLY A 403 9.14 12.97 0.96
C GLY A 403 9.05 11.52 1.40
N ASN A 404 9.63 11.16 2.55
CA ASN A 404 9.38 9.87 3.18
C ASN A 404 8.27 10.03 4.21
N LYS A 405 7.16 9.32 4.00
CA LYS A 405 6.11 9.15 5.01
C LYS A 405 6.11 7.70 5.48
N TRP A 406 6.71 7.47 6.65
CA TRP A 406 6.78 6.15 7.27
C TRP A 406 5.56 5.85 8.11
N VAL A 407 5.07 4.60 8.03
CA VAL A 407 3.95 4.08 8.79
C VAL A 407 4.40 2.84 9.55
N TRP A 408 4.21 2.85 10.87
CA TRP A 408 4.59 1.76 11.77
C TRP A 408 3.52 0.67 11.82
N ASN A 409 3.90 -0.55 12.18
CA ASN A 409 2.93 -1.64 12.42
C ASN A 409 2.19 -1.52 13.78
N LYS A 410 2.56 -0.53 14.62
CA LYS A 410 1.94 -0.23 15.91
C LYS A 410 1.81 1.30 16.06
N PRO A 411 0.80 1.83 16.77
CA PRO A 411 0.71 3.27 17.01
C PRO A 411 2.00 3.82 17.62
N ARG A 412 2.35 5.03 17.20
CA ARG A 412 3.36 5.83 17.86
C ARG A 412 2.76 6.39 19.16
N SER A 413 3.54 6.36 20.23
CA SER A 413 3.32 7.11 21.46
C SER A 413 4.14 8.39 21.41
N ASP A 414 3.75 9.40 22.17
CA ASP A 414 4.47 10.68 22.26
C ASP A 414 5.94 10.52 22.75
N ASP A 415 6.26 9.38 23.37
CA ASP A 415 7.59 9.02 23.88
C ASP A 415 8.47 8.22 22.89
N ASP A 416 8.05 8.01 21.62
CA ASP A 416 8.87 7.38 20.57
C ASP A 416 9.60 8.37 19.68
#